data_AF-A0A934AMH6-F1
#
_entry.id   AF-A0A934AMH6-F1
#
_cell.length_a   1.000
_cell.length_b   1.000
_cell.length_c   1.000
_cell.angle_alpha   90.00
_cell.angle_beta   90.00
_cell.angle_gamma   90.00
#
_symmetry.space_group_name_H-M   'P 1'
#
loop_
_entity.id
_entity.type
_entity.pdbx_description
1 polymer ?
#
loop_
_entity_poly.entity_id
_entity_poly.type
_entity_poly.pdbx_seq_one_letter_code
_entity_poly.pdbx_strand_id
1 'polypeptide(L)'
;MKQSFIASVILAVSIFIAPITVFGKSTITAEYALPYPGMLPDHPLYSIKALRDRIMDFLIVDPARKVEFSILQADKRLVMGKALLEKGNAQLAEAVVSKGEKYMHRAVSNLLLLKTQGKILPGDVDRLEKSLTKHAEVLEELIVKSADPQKAGFTGSLEFVRTLEGEVPKMK
;
A
#
# COMPACT_ATOMS: atom_id res chain seq x y z
N MET A 1 12.65 16.84 81.94
CA MET A 1 11.54 17.72 81.52
C MET A 1 12.11 18.90 80.74
N LYS A 2 11.43 19.30 79.64
CA LYS A 2 11.80 20.26 78.56
C LYS A 2 12.46 19.57 77.36
N GLN A 3 11.67 19.16 76.35
CA GLN A 3 11.19 19.93 75.19
C GLN A 3 12.32 20.43 74.27
N SER A 4 12.48 19.78 73.11
CA SER A 4 12.51 20.48 71.81
C SER A 4 12.43 19.49 70.65
N PHE A 5 11.35 19.67 69.91
CA PHE A 5 10.86 19.01 68.71
C PHE A 5 11.86 19.19 67.55
N ILE A 6 12.33 18.12 66.90
CA ILE A 6 12.94 18.18 65.57
C ILE A 6 11.98 17.49 64.61
N ALA A 7 11.44 18.30 63.71
CA ALA A 7 10.57 17.91 62.63
C ALA A 7 11.35 17.06 61.61
N SER A 8 11.11 15.75 61.59
CA SER A 8 11.43 14.91 60.44
C SER A 8 10.24 14.91 59.49
N VAL A 9 10.38 15.72 58.44
CA VAL A 9 9.51 15.78 57.28
C VAL A 9 9.53 14.42 56.58
N ILE A 10 8.49 13.61 56.79
CA ILE A 10 8.22 12.42 55.99
C ILE A 10 7.68 12.93 54.65
N LEU A 11 8.54 12.95 53.64
CA LEU A 11 8.16 13.20 52.25
C LEU A 11 7.36 11.99 51.75
N ALA A 12 6.03 12.07 51.85
CA ALA A 12 5.12 11.12 51.23
C ALA A 12 5.21 11.29 49.71
N VAL A 13 5.92 10.39 49.03
CA VAL A 13 5.88 10.25 47.58
C VAL A 13 4.53 9.62 47.23
N SER A 14 3.55 10.46 46.93
CA SER A 14 2.27 10.04 46.36
C SER A 14 2.51 9.51 44.94
N ILE A 15 2.63 8.19 44.80
CA ILE A 15 2.63 7.51 43.51
C ILE A 15 1.21 7.61 42.94
N PHE A 16 1.00 8.56 42.05
CA PHE A 16 -0.22 8.68 41.26
C PHE A 16 -0.20 7.59 40.17
N ILE A 17 -0.75 6.41 40.49
CA ILE A 17 -0.93 5.33 39.51
C ILE A 17 -2.07 5.76 38.59
N ALA A 18 -1.74 6.31 37.43
CA ALA A 18 -2.71 6.52 36.36
C ALA A 18 -3.21 5.15 35.87
N PRO A 19 -4.53 4.95 35.64
CA PRO A 19 -5.03 3.71 35.07
C PRO A 19 -4.48 3.56 33.64
N ILE A 20 -3.72 2.49 33.41
CA ILE A 20 -3.29 2.07 32.09
C ILE A 20 -4.55 1.73 31.30
N THR A 21 -4.90 2.59 30.35
CA THR A 21 -5.95 2.32 29.37
C THR A 21 -5.48 1.15 28.51
N VAL A 22 -6.04 -0.03 28.80
CA VAL A 22 -5.90 -1.21 27.94
C VAL A 22 -6.65 -0.87 26.65
N PHE A 23 -5.90 -0.48 25.61
CA PHE A 23 -6.46 -0.30 24.28
C PHE A 23 -7.04 -1.64 23.82
N GLY A 24 -8.37 -1.66 23.70
CA GLY A 24 -9.12 -2.82 23.26
C GLY A 24 -8.56 -3.36 21.94
N LYS A 25 -8.42 -4.68 21.88
CA LYS A 25 -8.14 -5.44 20.66
C LYS A 25 -9.26 -5.16 19.66
N SER A 26 -9.05 -4.17 18.80
CA SER A 26 -9.89 -3.97 17.63
C SER A 26 -9.82 -5.24 16.80
N THR A 27 -10.97 -5.81 16.45
CA THR A 27 -11.05 -6.89 15.46
C THR A 27 -10.61 -6.31 14.13
N ILE A 28 -9.32 -6.41 13.83
CA ILE A 28 -8.71 -5.94 12.59
C ILE A 28 -9.20 -6.88 11.47
N THR A 29 -10.28 -6.53 10.80
CA THR A 29 -10.35 -6.73 9.36
C THR A 29 -9.15 -5.97 8.83
N ALA A 30 -8.12 -6.68 8.36
CA ALA A 30 -6.86 -6.07 7.92
C ALA A 30 -7.08 -5.29 6.63
N GLU A 31 -7.63 -4.08 6.77
CA GLU A 31 -7.82 -3.15 5.66
C GLU A 31 -6.44 -2.76 5.13
N TYR A 32 -6.12 -3.20 3.92
CA TYR A 32 -4.85 -2.85 3.27
C TYR A 32 -4.89 -1.37 2.87
N ALA A 33 -4.15 -0.54 3.61
CA ALA A 33 -4.09 0.90 3.36
C ALA A 33 -3.27 1.20 2.11
N LEU A 34 -3.92 1.75 1.09
CA LEU A 34 -3.23 2.20 -0.13
C LEU A 34 -2.39 3.46 0.16
N PRO A 35 -1.18 3.56 -0.42
CA PRO A 35 -0.30 4.70 -0.24
C PRO A 35 -0.86 5.96 -0.93
N TYR A 36 -0.58 7.12 -0.35
CA TYR A 36 -0.97 8.40 -0.94
C TYR A 36 -0.26 8.65 -2.29
N PRO A 37 -0.98 9.08 -3.34
CA PRO A 37 -0.45 9.16 -4.72
C PRO A 37 0.53 10.31 -4.92
N GLY A 38 0.59 11.27 -4.00
CA GLY A 38 1.45 12.46 -4.12
C GLY A 38 1.00 13.33 -5.29
N MET A 39 1.89 13.52 -6.28
CA MET A 39 1.58 14.30 -7.49
C MET A 39 0.90 13.45 -8.56
N LEU A 40 -0.22 13.96 -9.07
CA LEU A 40 -0.94 13.34 -10.19
C LEU A 40 -0.29 13.67 -11.55
N PRO A 41 -0.57 12.86 -12.60
CA PRO A 41 -0.03 13.03 -13.94
C PRO A 41 -0.56 14.24 -14.73
N ASP A 42 -1.52 14.97 -14.18
CA ASP A 42 -2.09 16.20 -14.73
C ASP A 42 -1.19 17.45 -14.48
N HIS A 43 -0.18 17.35 -13.61
CA HIS A 43 0.67 18.47 -13.22
C HIS A 43 2.04 18.47 -13.95
N PRO A 44 2.59 19.63 -14.37
CA PRO A 44 3.87 19.72 -15.08
C PRO A 44 5.07 19.13 -14.31
N LEU A 45 5.05 19.19 -12.97
CA LEU A 45 6.09 18.60 -12.13
C LEU A 45 6.07 17.06 -12.10
N TYR A 46 5.02 16.42 -12.63
CA TYR A 46 4.93 14.96 -12.69
C TYR A 46 6.09 14.33 -13.47
N SER A 47 6.60 15.01 -14.50
CA SER A 47 7.75 14.54 -15.28
C SER A 47 9.00 14.31 -14.43
N ILE A 48 9.25 15.18 -13.45
CA ILE A 48 10.39 15.06 -12.52
C ILE A 48 10.17 13.84 -11.61
N LYS A 49 8.95 13.66 -11.09
CA LYS A 49 8.58 12.47 -10.32
C LYS A 49 8.74 11.18 -11.14
N ALA A 50 8.28 11.18 -12.39
CA ALA A 50 8.37 10.01 -13.26
C ALA A 50 9.82 9.65 -13.58
N LEU A 51 10.68 10.66 -13.76
CA LEU A 51 12.12 10.47 -13.92
C LEU A 51 12.76 9.87 -12.67
N ARG A 52 12.47 10.43 -11.48
CA ARG A 52 12.94 9.89 -10.20
C ARG A 52 12.52 8.43 -10.04
N ASP A 53 11.24 8.11 -10.30
CA ASP A 53 10.73 6.74 -10.16
C ASP A 53 11.47 5.77 -11.12
N ARG A 54 11.82 6.21 -12.34
CA ARG A 54 12.61 5.41 -13.29
C ARG A 54 14.06 5.23 -12.82
N ILE A 55 14.68 6.26 -12.26
CA ILE A 55 16.02 6.18 -11.68
C ILE A 55 16.02 5.18 -10.52
N MET A 56 15.02 5.23 -9.64
CA MET A 56 14.90 4.28 -8.53
C MET A 56 14.71 2.83 -9.04
N ASP A 57 13.86 2.58 -10.03
CA ASP A 57 13.68 1.24 -10.63
C ASP A 57 14.99 0.68 -11.21
N PHE A 58 15.84 1.56 -11.76
CA PHE A 58 17.15 1.20 -12.29
C PHE A 58 18.19 0.93 -11.19
N LEU A 59 18.19 1.75 -10.12
CA LEU A 59 19.15 1.63 -9.02
C LEU A 59 18.85 0.47 -8.06
N ILE A 60 17.61 -0.02 -8.02
CA ILE A 60 17.24 -1.18 -7.20
C ILE A 60 17.76 -2.46 -7.88
N VAL A 61 18.93 -2.88 -7.42
CA VAL A 61 19.59 -4.14 -7.82
C VAL A 61 19.02 -5.33 -7.06
N ASP A 62 18.67 -5.13 -5.79
CA ASP A 62 18.16 -6.19 -4.92
C ASP A 62 16.76 -6.67 -5.41
N PRO A 63 16.59 -7.97 -5.70
CA PRO A 63 15.36 -8.48 -6.29
C PRO A 63 14.17 -8.47 -5.32
N ALA A 64 14.38 -8.66 -4.01
CA ALA A 64 13.31 -8.57 -3.02
C ALA A 64 12.81 -7.13 -2.90
N ARG A 65 13.73 -6.16 -2.80
CA ARG A 65 13.36 -4.73 -2.82
C ARG A 65 12.69 -4.31 -4.12
N LYS A 66 13.00 -4.99 -5.23
CA LYS A 66 12.36 -4.75 -6.53
C LYS A 66 10.91 -5.20 -6.56
N VAL A 67 10.57 -6.29 -5.88
CA VAL A 67 9.17 -6.71 -5.66
C VAL A 67 8.43 -5.64 -4.86
N GLU A 68 8.98 -5.23 -3.71
CA GLU A 68 8.36 -4.22 -2.86
C GLU A 68 8.13 -2.89 -3.59
N PHE A 69 9.14 -2.45 -4.35
CA PHE A 69 9.03 -1.26 -5.16
C PHE A 69 7.95 -1.40 -6.24
N SER A 70 7.84 -2.58 -6.86
CA SER A 70 6.82 -2.84 -7.88
C SER A 70 5.41 -2.80 -7.29
N ILE A 71 5.18 -3.44 -6.13
CA ILE A 71 3.91 -3.36 -5.39
C ILE A 71 3.57 -1.90 -5.08
N LEU A 72 4.52 -1.16 -4.50
CA LEU A 72 4.33 0.25 -4.15
C LEU A 72 3.96 1.12 -5.36
N GLN A 73 4.59 0.88 -6.50
CA GLN A 73 4.36 1.62 -7.73
C GLN A 73 3.03 1.25 -8.40
N ALA A 74 2.56 0.02 -8.23
CA ALA A 74 1.23 -0.41 -8.64
C ALA A 74 0.16 0.28 -7.76
N ASP A 75 0.29 0.16 -6.44
CA ASP A 75 -0.64 0.74 -5.46
C ASP A 75 -0.82 2.26 -5.66
N LYS A 76 0.29 3.00 -5.82
CA LYS A 76 0.22 4.45 -6.07
C LYS A 76 -0.55 4.79 -7.34
N ARG A 77 -0.39 3.99 -8.40
CA ARG A 77 -1.03 4.25 -9.70
C ARG A 77 -2.53 3.96 -9.65
N LEU A 78 -2.94 2.94 -8.92
CA LEU A 78 -4.35 2.70 -8.64
C LEU A 78 -5.00 3.91 -7.97
N VAL A 79 -4.36 4.46 -6.93
CA VAL A 79 -4.90 5.65 -6.24
C VAL A 79 -4.84 6.90 -7.12
N MET A 80 -3.80 7.07 -7.94
CA MET A 80 -3.76 8.14 -8.96
C MET A 80 -4.93 8.02 -9.94
N GLY A 81 -5.21 6.80 -10.42
CA GLY A 81 -6.34 6.51 -11.30
C GLY A 81 -7.67 6.91 -10.67
N LYS A 82 -7.89 6.51 -9.41
CA LYS A 82 -9.08 6.92 -8.65
C LYS A 82 -9.23 8.44 -8.58
N ALA A 83 -8.18 9.14 -8.16
CA ALA A 83 -8.20 10.60 -8.06
C ALA A 83 -8.41 11.29 -9.42
N LEU A 84 -7.86 10.74 -10.50
CA LEU A 84 -8.06 11.27 -11.86
C LEU A 84 -9.49 11.07 -12.36
N LEU A 85 -10.10 9.92 -12.05
CA LEU A 85 -11.50 9.65 -12.38
C LEU A 85 -12.42 10.61 -11.65
N GLU A 86 -12.18 10.85 -10.35
CA GLU A 86 -12.92 11.83 -9.53
C GLU A 86 -12.78 13.27 -10.05
N LYS A 87 -11.66 13.60 -10.69
CA LYS A 87 -11.44 14.88 -11.38
C LYS A 87 -12.05 14.96 -12.78
N GLY A 88 -12.73 13.91 -13.24
CA GLY A 88 -13.34 13.85 -14.58
C GLY A 88 -12.36 13.50 -15.71
N ASN A 89 -11.10 13.17 -15.40
CA ASN A 89 -10.11 12.75 -16.40
C ASN A 89 -10.08 11.23 -16.56
N ALA A 90 -11.19 10.67 -17.03
CA ALA A 90 -11.41 9.22 -17.08
C ALA A 90 -10.42 8.49 -18.00
N GLN A 91 -10.05 9.08 -19.14
CA GLN A 91 -9.09 8.48 -20.08
C GLN A 91 -7.68 8.40 -19.48
N LEU A 92 -7.23 9.46 -18.80
CA LEU A 92 -5.94 9.42 -18.11
C LEU A 92 -5.96 8.48 -16.90
N ALA A 93 -7.09 8.39 -16.20
CA ALA A 93 -7.28 7.46 -15.10
C ALA A 93 -7.06 6.01 -15.54
N GLU A 94 -7.74 5.59 -16.61
CA GLU A 94 -7.61 4.26 -17.22
C GLU A 94 -6.16 3.96 -17.61
N ALA A 95 -5.51 4.87 -18.33
CA ALA A 95 -4.11 4.69 -18.75
C ALA A 95 -3.14 4.54 -17.56
N VAL A 96 -3.39 5.27 -16.47
CA VAL A 96 -2.56 5.23 -15.27
C VAL A 96 -2.75 3.93 -14.49
N VAL A 97 -4.00 3.46 -14.38
CA VAL A 97 -4.34 2.17 -13.76
C VAL A 97 -3.71 1.01 -14.54
N SER A 98 -3.90 0.97 -15.85
CA SER A 98 -3.27 -0.05 -16.71
C SER A 98 -1.74 -0.06 -16.58
N LYS A 99 -1.12 1.11 -16.41
CA LYS A 99 0.32 1.18 -16.12
C LYS A 99 0.67 0.62 -14.73
N GLY A 100 -0.20 0.80 -13.75
CA GLY A 100 -0.08 0.22 -12.40
C GLY A 100 -0.06 -1.30 -12.43
N GLU A 101 -0.93 -1.90 -13.22
CA GLU A 101 -1.00 -3.35 -13.41
C GLU A 101 0.27 -3.94 -14.00
N LYS A 102 0.94 -3.23 -14.90
CA LYS A 102 2.26 -3.65 -15.40
C LYS A 102 3.33 -3.69 -14.29
N TYR A 103 3.21 -2.87 -13.25
CA TYR A 103 4.05 -3.01 -12.05
C TYR A 103 3.59 -4.19 -11.19
N MET A 104 2.29 -4.42 -11.07
CA MET A 104 1.75 -5.55 -10.31
C MET A 104 2.19 -6.89 -10.90
N HIS A 105 2.06 -7.06 -12.22
CA HIS A 105 2.58 -8.23 -12.94
C HIS A 105 4.07 -8.43 -12.67
N ARG A 106 4.88 -7.37 -12.73
CA ARG A 106 6.31 -7.46 -12.40
C ARG A 106 6.54 -7.91 -10.96
N ALA A 107 5.73 -7.45 -9.99
CA ALA A 107 5.82 -7.92 -8.61
C ALA A 107 5.56 -9.43 -8.51
N VAL A 108 4.48 -9.91 -9.13
CA VAL A 108 4.10 -11.34 -9.18
C VAL A 108 5.22 -12.17 -9.83
N SER A 109 5.68 -11.79 -11.02
CA SER A 109 6.74 -12.52 -11.74
C SER A 109 8.06 -12.56 -10.97
N ASN A 110 8.48 -11.44 -10.38
CA ASN A 110 9.72 -11.37 -9.60
C ASN A 110 9.60 -12.17 -8.30
N LEU A 111 8.43 -12.19 -7.67
CA LEU A 111 8.21 -12.97 -6.45
C LEU A 111 8.22 -14.47 -6.74
N LEU A 112 7.63 -14.91 -7.86
CA LEU A 112 7.78 -16.29 -8.35
C LEU A 112 9.24 -16.66 -8.59
N LEU A 113 10.03 -15.77 -9.19
CA LEU A 113 11.46 -16.00 -9.37
C LEU A 113 12.18 -16.13 -8.02
N LEU A 114 11.89 -15.26 -7.06
CA LEU A 114 12.46 -15.36 -5.71
C LEU A 114 12.08 -16.67 -5.00
N LYS A 115 10.85 -17.18 -5.22
CA LYS A 115 10.45 -18.51 -4.73
C LYS A 115 11.37 -19.59 -5.28
N THR A 116 11.59 -19.61 -6.60
CA THR A 116 12.47 -20.63 -7.22
C THR A 116 13.92 -20.55 -6.73
N GLN A 117 14.34 -19.38 -6.25
CA GLN A 117 15.68 -19.15 -5.68
C GLN A 117 15.75 -19.38 -4.17
N GLY A 118 14.63 -19.68 -3.50
CA GLY A 118 14.57 -19.83 -2.04
C GLY A 118 14.81 -18.52 -1.28
N LYS A 119 14.53 -17.37 -1.89
CA LYS A 119 14.82 -16.02 -1.35
C LYS A 119 13.56 -15.22 -0.99
N ILE A 120 12.40 -15.86 -0.93
CA ILE A 120 11.17 -15.22 -0.45
C ILE A 120 11.34 -14.84 1.03
N LEU A 121 10.97 -13.62 1.39
CA LEU A 121 10.94 -13.18 2.77
C LEU A 121 9.58 -13.50 3.40
N PRO A 122 9.53 -13.75 4.72
CA PRO A 122 8.27 -13.90 5.42
C PRO A 122 7.34 -12.69 5.21
N GLY A 123 6.13 -12.94 4.74
CA GLY A 123 5.12 -11.90 4.52
C GLY A 123 5.12 -11.26 3.13
N ASP A 124 6.07 -11.56 2.24
CA ASP A 124 6.08 -11.03 0.87
C ASP A 124 4.82 -11.47 0.09
N VAL A 125 4.47 -12.75 0.21
CA VAL A 125 3.28 -13.33 -0.45
C VAL A 125 2.00 -12.75 0.14
N ASP A 126 1.91 -12.63 1.47
CA ASP A 126 0.74 -12.07 2.14
C ASP A 126 0.52 -10.60 1.77
N ARG A 127 1.60 -9.82 1.62
CA ARG A 127 1.54 -8.43 1.19
C ARG A 127 1.06 -8.32 -0.25
N LEU A 128 1.59 -9.15 -1.15
CA LEU A 128 1.16 -9.19 -2.55
C LEU A 128 -0.32 -9.57 -2.66
N GLU A 129 -0.76 -10.60 -1.92
CA GLU A 129 -2.15 -11.06 -1.88
C GLU A 129 -3.08 -9.92 -1.44
N LYS A 130 -2.78 -9.27 -0.32
CA LYS A 130 -3.58 -8.13 0.18
C LYS A 130 -3.62 -6.97 -0.80
N SER A 131 -2.50 -6.66 -1.45
CA SER A 131 -2.43 -5.61 -2.47
C SER A 131 -3.31 -5.96 -3.67
N LEU A 132 -3.20 -7.18 -4.23
CA LEU A 132 -4.03 -7.62 -5.36
C LEU A 132 -5.53 -7.60 -5.04
N THR A 133 -5.92 -8.07 -3.86
CA THR A 133 -7.32 -8.01 -3.42
C THR A 133 -7.81 -6.58 -3.32
N LYS A 134 -6.97 -5.68 -2.81
CA LYS A 134 -7.33 -4.26 -2.76
C LYS A 134 -7.42 -3.62 -4.14
N HIS A 135 -6.59 -4.05 -5.09
CA HIS A 135 -6.68 -3.61 -6.49
C HIS A 135 -7.99 -4.04 -7.12
N ALA A 136 -8.41 -5.30 -6.93
CA ALA A 136 -9.68 -5.79 -7.43
C ALA A 136 -10.86 -4.99 -6.87
N GLU A 137 -10.91 -4.77 -5.56
CA GLU A 137 -11.95 -3.96 -4.90
C GLU A 137 -12.05 -2.54 -5.48
N VAL A 138 -10.91 -1.85 -5.65
CA VAL A 138 -10.91 -0.49 -6.18
C VAL A 138 -11.25 -0.48 -7.66
N LEU A 139 -10.81 -1.46 -8.44
CA LEU A 139 -11.18 -1.55 -9.86
C LEU A 139 -12.68 -1.74 -10.03
N GLU A 140 -13.32 -2.57 -9.20
CA GLU A 140 -14.78 -2.70 -9.15
C GLU A 140 -15.45 -1.35 -8.84
N GLU A 141 -14.92 -0.58 -7.87
CA GLU A 141 -15.38 0.79 -7.58
C GLU A 141 -15.23 1.73 -8.79
N LEU A 142 -14.10 1.68 -9.49
CA LEU A 142 -13.83 2.52 -10.67
C LEU A 142 -14.76 2.18 -11.83
N ILE A 143 -15.04 0.89 -12.08
CA ILE A 143 -15.97 0.45 -13.11
C ILE A 143 -17.36 1.06 -12.86
N VAL A 144 -17.86 0.96 -11.62
CA VAL A 144 -19.18 1.51 -11.24
C VAL A 144 -19.24 3.03 -11.43
N LYS A 145 -18.15 3.75 -11.13
CA LYS A 145 -18.08 5.22 -11.22
C LYS A 145 -17.75 5.75 -12.62
N SER A 146 -17.26 4.91 -13.52
CA SER A 146 -16.82 5.32 -14.85
C SER A 146 -17.96 5.36 -15.89
N ALA A 147 -17.77 6.16 -16.94
CA ALA A 147 -18.65 6.16 -18.10
C ALA A 147 -18.37 4.94 -19.01
N ASP A 148 -19.34 4.56 -19.84
CA ASP A 148 -19.28 3.34 -20.66
C ASP A 148 -18.00 3.16 -21.50
N PRO A 149 -17.40 4.21 -22.10
CA PRO A 149 -16.17 4.03 -22.88
C PRO A 149 -14.97 3.57 -22.04
N GLN A 150 -14.90 3.94 -20.75
CA GLN A 150 -13.79 3.60 -19.86
C GLN A 150 -14.05 2.34 -19.03
N LYS A 151 -15.31 1.91 -18.88
CA LYS A 151 -15.66 0.66 -18.20
C LYS A 151 -14.89 -0.52 -18.77
N ALA A 152 -14.83 -0.64 -20.11
CA ALA A 152 -14.13 -1.74 -20.77
C ALA A 152 -12.63 -1.80 -20.38
N GLY A 153 -11.97 -0.64 -20.30
CA GLY A 153 -10.57 -0.56 -19.88
C GLY A 153 -10.38 -1.03 -18.44
N PHE A 154 -11.19 -0.51 -17.50
CA PHE A 154 -11.13 -0.93 -16.09
C PHE A 154 -11.55 -2.40 -15.89
N THR A 155 -12.46 -2.93 -16.71
CA THR A 155 -12.82 -4.36 -16.68
C THR A 155 -11.65 -5.24 -17.12
N GLY A 156 -10.97 -4.91 -18.22
CA GLY A 156 -9.78 -5.67 -18.65
C GLY A 156 -8.66 -5.63 -17.59
N SER A 157 -8.51 -4.47 -16.95
CA SER A 157 -7.66 -4.25 -15.79
C SER A 157 -8.01 -5.17 -14.59
N LEU A 158 -9.31 -5.27 -14.25
CA LEU A 158 -9.82 -6.16 -13.21
C LEU A 158 -9.57 -7.63 -13.54
N GLU A 159 -9.91 -8.07 -14.75
CA GLU A 159 -9.68 -9.46 -15.20
C GLU A 159 -8.20 -9.84 -15.12
N PHE A 160 -7.32 -8.90 -15.49
CA PHE A 160 -5.88 -9.09 -15.38
C PHE A 160 -5.44 -9.24 -13.92
N VAL A 161 -5.90 -8.38 -13.01
CA VAL A 161 -5.61 -8.50 -11.58
C VAL A 161 -6.13 -9.82 -10.99
N ARG A 162 -7.34 -10.26 -11.35
CA ARG A 162 -7.89 -11.56 -10.91
C ARG A 162 -7.07 -12.74 -11.42
N THR A 163 -6.53 -12.63 -12.64
CA THR A 163 -5.61 -13.65 -13.19
C THR A 163 -4.34 -13.73 -12.34
N LEU A 164 -3.76 -12.58 -11.96
CA LEU A 164 -2.60 -12.51 -11.08
C LEU A 164 -2.89 -13.04 -9.67
N GLU A 165 -4.07 -12.75 -9.10
CA GLU A 165 -4.51 -13.34 -7.83
C GLU A 165 -4.51 -14.87 -7.87
N GLY A 166 -4.95 -15.47 -8.98
CA GLY A 166 -4.90 -16.91 -9.19
C GLY A 166 -3.50 -17.52 -9.22
N GLU A 167 -2.45 -16.71 -9.39
CA GLU A 167 -1.06 -17.17 -9.33
C GLU A 167 -0.48 -17.16 -7.91
N VAL A 168 -1.03 -16.35 -7.00
CA VAL A 168 -0.52 -16.21 -5.62
C VAL A 168 -0.49 -17.54 -4.85
N PRO A 169 -1.50 -18.43 -4.94
CA PRO A 169 -1.45 -19.73 -4.26
C PRO A 169 -0.25 -20.60 -4.68
N LYS A 170 0.28 -20.41 -5.90
CA LYS A 170 1.48 -21.13 -6.37
C LYS A 170 2.74 -20.68 -5.62
N MET A 171 2.67 -19.59 -4.85
CA MET A 171 3.80 -19.00 -4.13
C MET A 171 3.87 -19.42 -2.65
N LYS A 172 2.73 -19.85 -2.08
CA LYS A 172 2.68 -20.48 -0.76
C LYS A 172 3.31 -21.88 -0.79
#